data_AF-A0A174Q615-F1
#
_entry.id   AF-A0A174Q615-F1
#
_cell.length_a   1.000
_cell.length_b   1.000
_cell.length_c   1.000
_cell.angle_alpha   90.00
_cell.angle_beta   90.00
_cell.angle_gamma   90.00
#
_symmetry.space_group_name_H-M   'P 1'
#
loop_
_entity.id
_entity.type
_entity.pdbx_description
1 polymer ?
#
loop_
_entity_poly.entity_id
_entity_poly.type
_entity_poly.pdbx_seq_one_letter_code
_entity_poly.pdbx_strand_id
1 'polypeptide(L)'
;MRYNVPLYFERKNIKISDIFYLTRQNPHTIITLSSGESIATTIPIKELMLYLPEEDFLNISKGVVLRKNQIVHISDEGFYTMTDGAVFQGRKRNLRQHKQIRKALGLNAQNYSEVSEDSSLQLFNSCSFLNDMPLAFCIIELVFDAQGHGVDFVFRYCNDEMAVVEGVPVSEMLNRSFYEVFKNGDKKWLVTYADVALNGNKHILQDYSPEINKTLTIYCFQPASGYCACVLIPS
;
A
#
# COMPACT_ATOMS: atom_id res chain seq x y z
N MET A 1 -35.54 -3.57 -13.81
CA MET A 1 -35.27 -3.55 -12.36
C MET A 1 -34.33 -2.38 -12.10
N ARG A 2 -34.73 -1.37 -11.31
CA ARG A 2 -33.81 -0.34 -10.83
C ARG A 2 -33.25 -0.83 -9.50
N TYR A 3 -31.93 -0.98 -9.41
CA TYR A 3 -31.29 -1.37 -8.15
C TYR A 3 -31.31 -0.16 -7.20
N ASN A 4 -31.80 -0.35 -5.97
CA ASN A 4 -31.71 0.70 -4.95
C ASN A 4 -30.37 0.56 -4.23
N VAL A 5 -29.31 1.12 -4.84
CA VAL A 5 -27.95 1.09 -4.31
C VAL A 5 -27.84 1.76 -2.93
N PRO A 6 -28.44 2.95 -2.68
CA PRO A 6 -28.42 3.56 -1.34
C PRO A 6 -28.96 2.64 -0.25
N LEU A 7 -30.14 2.04 -0.46
CA LEU A 7 -30.76 1.13 0.51
C LEU A 7 -29.92 -0.14 0.72
N TYR A 8 -29.26 -0.64 -0.33
CA TYR A 8 -28.35 -1.78 -0.20
C TYR A 8 -27.14 -1.43 0.67
N PHE A 9 -26.54 -0.26 0.47
CA PHE A 9 -25.37 0.21 1.23
C PHE A 9 -25.75 0.40 2.70
N GLU A 10 -26.90 1.02 2.98
CA GLU A 10 -27.43 1.18 4.33
C GLU A 10 -27.63 -0.17 5.02
N ARG A 11 -28.33 -1.12 4.38
CA ARG A 11 -28.59 -2.46 4.95
C ARG A 11 -27.33 -3.29 5.18
N LYS A 12 -26.28 -3.05 4.40
CA LYS A 12 -24.99 -3.73 4.50
C LYS A 12 -23.95 -2.92 5.29
N ASN A 13 -24.34 -1.76 5.83
CA ASN A 13 -23.46 -0.85 6.55
C ASN A 13 -22.19 -0.48 5.76
N ILE A 14 -22.31 -0.33 4.44
CA ILE A 14 -21.20 0.01 3.55
C ILE A 14 -21.06 1.52 3.50
N LYS A 15 -19.95 2.05 4.01
CA LYS A 15 -19.57 3.45 3.81
C LYS A 15 -18.74 3.57 2.54
N ILE A 16 -19.02 4.58 1.72
CA ILE A 16 -18.27 4.85 0.49
C ILE A 16 -16.78 5.09 0.79
N SER A 17 -16.50 5.73 1.94
CA SER A 17 -15.14 5.99 2.43
C SER A 17 -14.29 4.73 2.62
N ASP A 18 -14.93 3.58 2.83
CA ASP A 18 -14.26 2.35 3.21
C ASP A 18 -14.08 1.43 2.00
N ILE A 19 -14.63 1.79 0.82
CA ILE A 19 -14.52 0.98 -0.39
C ILE A 19 -13.13 1.15 -1.01
N PHE A 20 -12.40 0.05 -1.17
CA PHE A 20 -11.09 0.01 -1.78
C PHE A 20 -11.16 -0.13 -3.31
N TYR A 21 -11.89 -1.14 -3.76
CA TYR A 21 -12.13 -1.41 -5.17
C TYR A 21 -13.35 -2.32 -5.36
N LEU A 22 -13.83 -2.38 -6.60
CA LEU A 22 -14.91 -3.26 -7.03
C LEU A 22 -14.43 -4.15 -8.17
N THR A 23 -14.70 -5.44 -8.08
CA THR A 23 -14.36 -6.40 -9.14
C THR A 23 -15.57 -7.22 -9.56
N ARG A 24 -15.59 -7.64 -10.83
CA ARG A 24 -16.64 -8.52 -11.35
C ARG A 24 -16.21 -9.98 -11.23
N GLN A 25 -16.99 -10.77 -10.50
CA GLN A 25 -16.87 -12.23 -10.46
C GLN A 25 -18.23 -12.82 -10.82
N ASN A 26 -18.44 -13.13 -12.11
CA ASN A 26 -19.77 -13.48 -12.62
C ASN A 26 -20.47 -14.58 -11.79
N PRO A 27 -21.75 -14.38 -11.38
CA PRO A 27 -22.65 -13.29 -11.74
C PRO A 27 -22.62 -12.09 -10.76
N HIS A 28 -21.68 -12.05 -9.82
CA HIS A 28 -21.60 -11.08 -8.75
C HIS A 28 -20.61 -9.94 -9.03
N THR A 29 -20.87 -8.81 -8.39
CA THR A 29 -19.89 -7.75 -8.14
C THR A 29 -19.39 -7.93 -6.72
N ILE A 30 -18.08 -7.88 -6.54
CA ILE A 30 -17.43 -7.92 -5.24
C ILE A 30 -17.02 -6.51 -4.88
N ILE A 31 -17.43 -6.04 -3.71
CA ILE A 31 -17.02 -4.77 -3.12
C ILE A 31 -15.99 -5.11 -2.05
N THR A 32 -14.73 -4.74 -2.26
CA THR A 32 -13.67 -4.95 -1.26
C THR A 32 -13.48 -3.67 -0.47
N LEU A 33 -13.43 -3.81 0.85
CA LEU A 33 -13.29 -2.73 1.82
C LEU A 33 -11.83 -2.60 2.29
N SER A 34 -11.47 -1.42 2.81
CA SER A 34 -10.14 -1.15 3.38
C SER A 34 -9.80 -2.02 4.60
N SER A 35 -10.80 -2.65 5.22
CA SER A 35 -10.60 -3.64 6.29
C SER A 35 -10.11 -5.01 5.78
N GLY A 36 -10.09 -5.23 4.47
CA GLY A 36 -9.86 -6.54 3.84
C GLY A 36 -11.13 -7.38 3.66
N GLU A 37 -12.27 -6.97 4.23
CA GLU A 37 -13.55 -7.65 4.00
C GLU A 37 -14.02 -7.47 2.54
N SER A 38 -14.72 -8.48 2.01
CA SER A 38 -15.32 -8.41 0.68
C SER A 38 -16.80 -8.81 0.71
N ILE A 39 -17.64 -7.98 0.10
CA ILE A 39 -19.10 -8.16 0.05
C ILE A 39 -19.52 -8.48 -1.38
N ALA A 40 -20.15 -9.64 -1.59
CA ALA A 40 -20.71 -10.03 -2.87
C ALA A 40 -22.14 -9.47 -3.07
N THR A 41 -22.41 -8.92 -4.24
CA THR A 41 -23.72 -8.41 -4.63
C THR A 41 -24.09 -8.80 -6.07
N THR A 42 -25.37 -8.96 -6.36
CA THR A 42 -25.86 -9.14 -7.74
C THR A 42 -26.04 -7.81 -8.47
N ILE A 43 -25.89 -6.67 -7.77
CA ILE A 43 -25.94 -5.34 -8.38
C ILE A 43 -24.78 -5.21 -9.39
N PRO A 44 -25.06 -4.93 -10.67
CA PRO A 44 -24.02 -4.73 -11.68
C PRO A 44 -23.11 -3.54 -11.34
N ILE A 45 -21.80 -3.66 -11.62
CA ILE A 45 -20.83 -2.56 -11.43
C ILE A 45 -21.29 -1.24 -12.03
N LYS A 46 -21.94 -1.26 -13.21
CA LYS A 46 -22.45 -0.05 -13.86
C LYS A 46 -23.47 0.71 -12.99
N GLU A 47 -24.27 0.00 -12.20
CA GLU A 47 -25.30 0.61 -11.35
C GLU A 47 -24.65 1.17 -10.08
N LEU A 48 -23.65 0.48 -9.54
CA LEU A 48 -22.85 0.99 -8.42
C LEU A 48 -22.09 2.26 -8.82
N MET A 49 -21.51 2.30 -10.02
CA MET A 49 -20.79 3.47 -10.54
C MET A 49 -21.66 4.72 -10.68
N LEU A 50 -22.97 4.59 -10.91
CA LEU A 50 -23.87 5.75 -10.95
C LEU A 50 -24.09 6.38 -9.56
N TYR A 51 -23.79 5.64 -8.50
CA TYR A 51 -23.93 6.09 -7.11
C TYR A 51 -22.59 6.51 -6.47
N LEU A 52 -21.48 5.98 -6.97
CA LEU A 52 -20.14 6.31 -6.45
C LEU A 52 -19.65 7.66 -7.03
N PRO A 53 -18.99 8.52 -6.23
CA PRO A 53 -18.42 9.78 -6.71
C PRO A 53 -17.33 9.57 -7.78
N GLU A 54 -17.47 10.18 -8.95
CA GLU A 54 -16.53 9.99 -10.06
C GLU A 54 -15.14 10.58 -9.76
N GLU A 55 -15.06 11.58 -8.88
CA GLU A 55 -13.81 12.16 -8.39
C GLU A 55 -12.97 11.14 -7.62
N ASP A 56 -13.60 10.22 -6.89
CA ASP A 56 -12.93 9.27 -6.00
C ASP A 56 -12.65 7.91 -6.68
N PHE A 57 -13.46 7.52 -7.67
CA PHE A 57 -13.42 6.19 -8.26
C PHE A 57 -13.01 6.22 -9.74
N LEU A 58 -12.24 5.21 -10.15
CA LEU A 58 -11.69 5.08 -11.50
C LEU A 58 -12.03 3.72 -12.08
N ASN A 59 -12.74 3.70 -13.20
CA ASN A 59 -13.01 2.48 -13.96
C ASN A 59 -11.88 2.21 -14.96
N ILE A 60 -11.06 1.19 -14.69
CA ILE A 60 -9.85 0.90 -15.48
C ILE A 60 -10.06 -0.18 -16.54
N SER A 61 -11.05 -1.06 -16.38
CA SER A 61 -11.32 -2.18 -17.31
C SER A 61 -12.75 -2.70 -17.16
N LYS A 62 -13.17 -3.67 -17.98
CA LYS A 62 -14.53 -4.21 -17.89
C LYS A 62 -14.70 -4.96 -16.58
N GLY A 63 -15.36 -4.33 -15.62
CA GLY A 63 -15.66 -4.93 -14.33
C GLY A 63 -14.60 -4.72 -13.26
N VAL A 64 -13.73 -3.71 -13.41
CA VAL A 64 -12.79 -3.30 -12.35
C VAL A 64 -12.88 -1.80 -12.14
N VAL A 65 -13.16 -1.39 -10.91
CA VAL A 65 -13.23 0.00 -10.46
C VAL A 65 -12.34 0.14 -9.23
N LEU A 66 -11.45 1.12 -9.22
CA LEU A 66 -10.49 1.34 -8.14
C LEU A 66 -10.78 2.67 -7.46
N ARG A 67 -10.53 2.77 -6.15
CA ARG A 67 -10.48 4.07 -5.48
C ARG A 67 -9.16 4.77 -5.79
N LYS A 68 -9.22 6.00 -6.30
CA LYS A 68 -8.06 6.72 -6.85
C LYS A 68 -6.97 6.98 -5.83
N ASN A 69 -7.34 7.40 -4.61
CA ASN A 69 -6.36 7.70 -3.55
C ASN A 69 -5.72 6.45 -2.92
N GLN A 70 -6.14 5.25 -3.34
CA GLN A 70 -5.53 3.99 -2.95
C GLN A 70 -4.64 3.40 -4.06
N ILE A 71 -4.56 4.06 -5.23
CA ILE A 71 -3.65 3.65 -6.30
C ILE A 71 -2.27 4.21 -5.99
N VAL A 72 -1.28 3.33 -5.85
CA VAL A 72 0.08 3.71 -5.47
C VAL A 72 1.05 3.71 -6.65
N HIS A 73 0.74 2.95 -7.70
CA HIS A 73 1.56 2.88 -8.89
C HIS A 73 0.74 2.54 -10.13
N ILE A 74 1.17 3.07 -11.27
CA ILE A 74 0.65 2.72 -12.60
C ILE A 74 1.83 2.43 -13.53
N SER A 75 2.00 1.18 -13.91
CA SER A 75 3.10 0.77 -14.79
C SER A 75 2.92 1.28 -16.23
N ASP A 76 3.99 1.29 -17.01
CA ASP A 76 3.91 1.64 -18.43
C ASP A 76 3.09 0.63 -19.26
N GLU A 77 2.91 -0.59 -18.75
CA GLU A 77 2.04 -1.63 -19.32
C GLU A 77 0.58 -1.51 -18.86
N GLY A 78 0.27 -0.52 -18.02
CA GLY A 78 -1.09 -0.24 -17.54
C GLY A 78 -1.56 -1.17 -16.42
N PHE A 79 -0.63 -1.70 -15.61
CA PHE A 79 -0.96 -2.32 -14.33
C PHE A 79 -1.14 -1.25 -13.27
N TYR A 80 -2.22 -1.37 -12.50
CA TYR A 80 -2.55 -0.50 -11.38
C TYR A 80 -2.28 -1.26 -10.09
N THR A 81 -1.38 -0.74 -9.27
CA THR A 81 -1.07 -1.29 -7.95
C THR A 81 -1.80 -0.49 -6.90
N MET A 82 -2.49 -1.19 -6.01
CA MET A 82 -3.20 -0.63 -4.85
C MET A 82 -2.31 -0.65 -3.59
N THR A 83 -2.68 0.12 -2.57
CA THR A 83 -1.99 0.18 -1.26
C THR A 83 -1.93 -1.17 -0.53
N ASP A 84 -2.91 -2.06 -0.74
CA ASP A 84 -2.90 -3.45 -0.22
C ASP A 84 -2.09 -4.43 -1.05
N GLY A 85 -1.38 -3.93 -2.06
CA GLY A 85 -0.59 -4.73 -2.98
C GLY A 85 -1.42 -5.43 -4.06
N ALA A 86 -2.75 -5.27 -4.08
CA ALA A 86 -3.57 -5.82 -5.15
C ALA A 86 -3.23 -5.15 -6.49
N VAL A 87 -3.15 -5.95 -7.55
CA VAL A 87 -2.80 -5.46 -8.89
C VAL A 87 -3.86 -5.77 -9.91
N PHE A 88 -4.18 -4.75 -10.72
CA PHE A 88 -5.22 -4.82 -11.73
C PHE A 88 -4.72 -4.34 -13.08
N GLN A 89 -4.95 -5.15 -14.10
CA GLN A 89 -4.66 -4.78 -15.49
C GLN A 89 -5.74 -3.84 -16.02
N GLY A 90 -5.33 -2.61 -16.37
CA GLY A 90 -6.11 -1.69 -17.18
C GLY A 90 -6.28 -2.19 -18.63
N ARG A 91 -7.11 -1.52 -19.43
CA ARG A 91 -7.29 -1.89 -20.84
C ARG A 91 -5.98 -1.73 -21.62
N LYS A 92 -5.37 -2.84 -22.07
CA LYS A 92 -4.12 -2.86 -22.87
C LYS A 92 -4.10 -1.91 -24.08
N ARG A 93 -5.25 -1.66 -24.71
CA ARG A 93 -5.39 -0.71 -25.83
C ARG A 93 -5.36 0.78 -25.46
N ASN A 94 -5.38 1.11 -24.16
CA ASN A 94 -5.50 2.47 -23.63
C ASN A 94 -4.23 2.94 -22.89
N LEU A 95 -3.03 2.47 -23.25
CA LEU A 95 -1.79 2.83 -22.54
C LEU A 95 -1.56 4.34 -22.40
N ARG A 96 -1.90 5.12 -23.44
CA ARG A 96 -1.80 6.60 -23.38
C ARG A 96 -2.68 7.19 -22.27
N GLN A 97 -3.89 6.65 -22.08
CA GLN A 97 -4.81 7.07 -21.03
C GLN A 97 -4.23 6.71 -19.65
N HIS A 98 -3.66 5.52 -19.49
CA HIS A 98 -3.02 5.10 -18.24
C HIS A 98 -1.86 6.03 -17.85
N LYS A 99 -1.04 6.46 -18.83
CA LYS A 99 0.01 7.48 -18.61
C LYS A 99 -0.55 8.83 -18.18
N GLN A 100 -1.67 9.27 -18.76
CA GLN A 100 -2.34 10.52 -18.36
C GLN A 100 -2.88 10.45 -16.93
N ILE A 101 -3.51 9.32 -16.57
CA ILE A 101 -4.02 9.08 -15.22
C ILE A 101 -2.87 9.08 -14.22
N ARG A 102 -1.76 8.38 -14.52
CA ARG A 102 -0.55 8.40 -13.69
C ARG A 102 -0.08 9.81 -13.38
N LYS A 103 0.02 10.66 -14.41
CA LYS A 103 0.40 12.06 -14.24
C LYS A 103 -0.62 12.85 -13.41
N ALA A 104 -1.92 12.65 -13.66
CA ALA A 104 -2.99 13.34 -12.94
C ALA A 104 -3.07 12.97 -11.44
N LEU A 105 -2.70 11.72 -11.11
CA LEU A 105 -2.60 11.25 -9.72
C LEU A 105 -1.26 11.59 -9.06
N GLY A 106 -0.32 12.25 -9.75
CA GLY A 106 1.00 12.56 -9.20
C GLY A 106 1.94 11.35 -9.05
N LEU A 107 1.59 10.19 -9.63
CA LEU A 107 2.30 8.92 -9.48
C LEU A 107 3.48 8.78 -10.48
N ASN A 108 4.15 9.86 -10.84
CA ASN A 108 5.25 9.79 -11.79
C ASN A 108 6.46 9.11 -11.12
N ALA A 109 6.97 8.04 -11.77
CA ALA A 109 8.14 7.28 -11.32
C ALA A 109 9.38 8.15 -11.04
N GLN A 110 9.47 9.33 -11.67
CA GLN A 110 10.58 10.27 -11.43
C GLN A 110 10.59 10.85 -10.01
N ASN A 111 9.48 10.89 -9.27
CA ASN A 111 9.52 11.37 -7.88
C ASN A 111 10.07 10.34 -6.87
N TYR A 112 10.05 9.04 -7.19
CA TYR A 112 10.60 7.99 -6.32
C TYR A 112 12.05 7.61 -6.69
N SER A 113 12.46 7.90 -7.92
CA SER A 113 13.81 7.61 -8.43
C SER A 113 14.71 8.85 -8.58
N GLU A 114 14.18 10.07 -8.46
CA GLU A 114 14.96 11.32 -8.36
C GLU A 114 15.17 11.80 -6.92
N VAL A 115 14.94 10.95 -5.92
CA VAL A 115 15.84 11.02 -4.77
C VAL A 115 17.14 10.45 -5.31
N SER A 116 18.06 11.31 -5.73
CA SER A 116 19.38 10.87 -6.17
C SER A 116 19.90 9.86 -5.15
N GLU A 117 20.55 8.77 -5.59
CA GLU A 117 21.23 7.84 -4.67
C GLU A 117 22.02 8.63 -3.61
N ASP A 118 22.57 9.78 -3.99
CA ASP A 118 23.23 10.75 -3.13
C ASP A 118 22.33 11.33 -2.00
N SER A 119 21.07 11.72 -2.27
CA SER A 119 20.14 12.26 -1.27
C SER A 119 19.59 11.20 -0.32
N SER A 120 19.31 9.98 -0.81
CA SER A 120 18.87 8.88 0.05
C SER A 120 20.03 8.38 0.90
N LEU A 121 21.22 8.21 0.32
CA LEU A 121 22.45 7.91 1.05
C LEU A 121 22.78 8.99 2.10
N GLN A 122 22.56 10.29 1.82
CA GLN A 122 22.76 11.36 2.81
C GLN A 122 21.76 11.31 3.97
N LEU A 123 20.50 10.94 3.73
CA LEU A 123 19.49 10.73 4.77
C LEU A 123 19.95 9.61 5.73
N PHE A 124 20.43 8.48 5.19
CA PHE A 124 20.80 7.30 5.98
C PHE A 124 22.18 7.38 6.61
N ASN A 125 23.16 7.98 5.95
CA ASN A 125 24.51 8.19 6.49
C ASN A 125 24.49 9.05 7.77
N SER A 126 23.44 9.86 7.92
CA SER A 126 23.22 10.69 9.10
C SER A 126 22.54 9.94 10.25
N CYS A 127 22.01 8.73 10.04
CA CYS A 127 21.27 7.97 11.05
C CYS A 127 22.15 7.19 12.05
N SER A 128 23.48 7.26 11.96
CA SER A 128 24.37 6.50 12.84
C SER A 128 24.16 6.75 14.34
N PHE A 129 23.62 7.91 14.72
CA PHE A 129 23.24 8.21 16.10
C PHE A 129 22.08 7.35 16.64
N LEU A 130 21.34 6.67 15.76
CA LEU A 130 20.25 5.76 16.12
C LEU A 130 20.73 4.31 16.29
N ASN A 131 22.00 3.99 15.97
CA ASN A 131 22.52 2.63 16.04
C ASN A 131 22.38 2.05 17.46
N ASP A 132 22.75 2.86 18.47
CA ASP A 132 22.72 2.49 19.89
C ASP A 132 21.39 2.81 20.58
N MET A 133 20.37 3.24 19.83
CA MET A 133 19.06 3.54 20.41
C MET A 133 18.44 2.25 20.99
N PRO A 134 17.99 2.23 22.27
CA PRO A 134 17.47 1.03 22.93
C PRO A 134 16.02 0.69 22.52
N LEU A 135 15.63 1.09 21.31
CA LEU A 135 14.33 0.79 20.71
C LEU A 135 14.59 0.34 19.27
N ALA A 136 13.87 -0.70 18.84
CA ALA A 136 13.97 -1.20 17.48
C ALA A 136 13.47 -0.14 16.49
N PHE A 137 14.33 0.23 15.54
CA PHE A 137 14.04 1.23 14.53
C PHE A 137 14.58 0.85 13.16
N CYS A 138 13.73 1.00 12.15
CA CYS A 138 14.10 0.82 10.76
C CYS A 138 13.51 1.91 9.86
N ILE A 139 14.13 2.08 8.68
CA ILE A 139 13.57 2.86 7.59
C ILE A 139 13.44 1.94 6.39
N ILE A 140 12.23 1.89 5.84
CA ILE A 140 11.89 1.10 4.68
C ILE A 140 11.50 2.01 3.52
N GLU A 141 12.00 1.71 2.35
CA GLU A 141 11.68 2.40 1.09
C GLU A 141 10.56 1.67 0.38
N LEU A 142 9.51 2.38 -0.01
CA LEU A 142 8.48 1.84 -0.89
C LEU A 142 9.07 1.63 -2.28
N VAL A 143 9.12 0.39 -2.72
CA VAL A 143 9.53 0.02 -4.07
C VAL A 143 8.39 -0.69 -4.78
N PHE A 144 8.38 -0.57 -6.10
CA PHE A 144 7.51 -1.36 -6.96
C PHE A 144 8.39 -2.37 -7.67
N ASP A 145 7.93 -3.61 -7.82
CA ASP A 145 8.71 -4.60 -8.55
C ASP A 145 9.03 -4.10 -9.97
N ALA A 146 10.09 -4.64 -10.59
CA ALA A 146 10.58 -4.21 -11.89
C ALA A 146 9.53 -4.31 -13.04
N GLN A 147 8.41 -4.99 -12.79
CA GLN A 147 7.32 -5.21 -13.74
C GLN A 147 6.05 -4.38 -13.37
N GLY A 148 6.05 -3.74 -12.20
CA GLY A 148 4.94 -2.97 -11.64
C GLY A 148 3.79 -3.82 -11.10
N HIS A 149 4.04 -5.06 -10.68
CA HIS A 149 3.03 -6.04 -10.26
C HIS A 149 2.77 -6.12 -8.74
N GLY A 150 3.31 -5.21 -7.92
CA GLY A 150 3.06 -5.20 -6.47
C GLY A 150 3.73 -4.06 -5.72
N VAL A 151 3.31 -3.90 -4.46
CA VAL A 151 3.98 -3.07 -3.44
C VAL A 151 4.97 -3.96 -2.72
N ASP A 152 6.22 -3.52 -2.66
CA ASP A 152 7.24 -4.12 -1.81
C ASP A 152 7.99 -3.01 -1.06
N PHE A 153 8.79 -3.38 -0.07
CA PHE A 153 9.61 -2.46 0.68
C PHE A 153 11.04 -2.96 0.77
N VAL A 154 12.01 -2.06 0.69
CA VAL A 154 13.43 -2.40 0.90
C VAL A 154 13.91 -1.75 2.19
N PHE A 155 14.55 -2.53 3.08
CA PHE A 155 15.18 -1.97 4.27
C PHE A 155 16.38 -1.11 3.87
N ARG A 156 16.35 0.17 4.21
CA ARG A 156 17.47 1.10 3.96
C ARG A 156 18.26 1.43 5.22
N TYR A 157 17.64 1.27 6.39
CA TYR A 157 18.30 1.39 7.68
C TYR A 157 17.64 0.45 8.69
N CYS A 158 18.44 -0.22 9.52
CA CYS A 158 18.00 -0.92 10.72
C CYS A 158 19.06 -0.70 11.81
N ASN A 159 18.66 -0.40 13.04
CA ASN A 159 19.58 -0.38 14.17
C ASN A 159 19.75 -1.78 14.79
N ASP A 160 20.67 -1.91 15.75
CA ASP A 160 20.99 -3.20 16.37
C ASP A 160 19.79 -3.80 17.14
N GLU A 161 18.98 -2.94 17.76
CA GLU A 161 17.78 -3.38 18.49
C GLU A 161 16.72 -4.00 17.56
N MET A 162 16.68 -3.64 16.27
CA MET A 162 15.84 -4.37 15.30
C MET A 162 16.23 -5.84 15.20
N ALA A 163 17.53 -6.16 15.20
CA ALA A 163 17.98 -7.54 15.13
C ALA A 163 17.64 -8.33 16.40
N VAL A 164 17.61 -7.66 17.55
CA VAL A 164 17.17 -8.24 18.82
C VAL A 164 15.67 -8.53 18.80
N VAL A 165 14.85 -7.57 18.37
CA VAL A 165 13.39 -7.71 18.36
C VAL A 165 12.93 -8.74 17.31
N GLU A 166 13.43 -8.65 16.08
CA GLU A 166 13.02 -9.50 14.95
C GLU A 166 13.76 -10.84 14.89
N GLY A 167 14.88 -11.00 15.61
CA GLY A 167 15.70 -12.20 15.58
C GLY A 167 16.45 -12.43 14.25
N VAL A 168 16.51 -11.42 13.38
CA VAL A 168 17.20 -11.44 12.08
C VAL A 168 18.38 -10.47 12.13
N PRO A 169 19.61 -10.87 11.73
CA PRO A 169 20.75 -9.95 11.70
C PRO A 169 20.51 -8.73 10.80
N VAL A 170 21.00 -7.55 11.18
CA VAL A 170 20.91 -6.31 10.36
C VAL A 170 21.45 -6.52 8.95
N SER A 171 22.56 -7.27 8.81
CA SER A 171 23.16 -7.61 7.52
C SER A 171 22.28 -8.45 6.59
N GLU A 172 21.30 -9.16 7.16
CA GLU A 172 20.31 -9.94 6.41
C GLU A 172 19.03 -9.14 6.11
N MET A 173 18.83 -7.99 6.76
CA MET A 173 17.73 -7.07 6.48
C MET A 173 18.13 -6.02 5.44
N LEU A 174 19.26 -5.35 5.62
CA LEU A 174 19.66 -4.19 4.81
C LEU A 174 19.71 -4.50 3.31
N ASN A 175 19.12 -3.59 2.53
CA ASN A 175 18.99 -3.63 1.08
C ASN A 175 18.27 -4.88 0.53
N ARG A 176 17.52 -5.59 1.37
CA ARG A 176 16.68 -6.70 0.96
C ARG A 176 15.22 -6.32 0.99
N SER A 177 14.43 -7.04 0.18
CA SER A 177 12.99 -6.93 0.17
C SER A 177 12.39 -7.35 1.51
N PHE A 178 11.32 -6.69 1.92
CA PHE A 178 10.56 -7.03 3.13
C PHE A 178 10.09 -8.48 3.08
N TYR A 179 9.63 -8.96 1.91
CA TYR A 179 9.18 -10.34 1.74
C TYR A 179 10.31 -11.36 1.67
N GLU A 180 11.53 -10.94 1.30
CA GLU A 180 12.70 -11.83 1.38
C GLU A 180 13.12 -12.07 2.84
N VAL A 181 13.06 -11.02 3.65
CA VAL A 181 13.40 -11.06 5.08
C VAL A 181 12.28 -11.75 5.87
N PHE A 182 11.04 -11.33 5.65
CA PHE A 182 9.86 -11.80 6.38
C PHE A 182 8.88 -12.49 5.41
N LYS A 183 9.14 -13.78 5.13
CA LYS A 183 8.34 -14.56 4.16
C LYS A 183 6.85 -14.69 4.53
N ASN A 184 6.55 -14.64 5.84
CA ASN A 184 5.18 -14.66 6.37
C ASN A 184 4.70 -13.26 6.77
N GLY A 185 5.51 -12.22 6.50
CA GLY A 185 5.29 -10.87 6.97
C GLY A 185 3.87 -10.40 6.71
N ASP A 186 3.22 -9.91 7.77
CA ASP A 186 1.79 -9.70 7.76
C ASP A 186 1.42 -8.57 6.79
N LYS A 187 0.77 -8.93 5.68
CA LYS A 187 0.37 -7.99 4.61
C LYS A 187 -0.48 -6.83 5.12
N LYS A 188 -1.11 -7.00 6.30
CA LYS A 188 -1.90 -5.95 6.95
C LYS A 188 -1.11 -4.66 7.22
N TRP A 189 0.20 -4.75 7.48
CA TRP A 189 1.01 -3.56 7.78
C TRP A 189 1.47 -2.81 6.52
N LEU A 190 1.56 -3.50 5.38
CA LEU A 190 2.03 -2.92 4.12
C LEU A 190 1.16 -1.77 3.64
N VAL A 191 -0.17 -1.90 3.81
CA VAL A 191 -1.12 -0.83 3.48
C VAL A 191 -0.77 0.44 4.25
N THR A 192 -0.46 0.30 5.53
CA THR A 192 -0.15 1.44 6.40
C THR A 192 1.21 2.02 6.07
N TYR A 193 2.22 1.18 5.87
CA TYR A 193 3.55 1.63 5.47
C TYR A 193 3.51 2.36 4.11
N ALA A 194 2.71 1.87 3.16
CA ALA A 194 2.52 2.51 1.87
C ALA A 194 1.82 3.86 2.04
N ASP A 195 0.76 3.94 2.85
CA ASP A 195 0.08 5.22 3.15
C ASP A 195 1.04 6.24 3.77
N VAL A 196 1.87 5.84 4.75
CA VAL A 196 2.88 6.69 5.37
C VAL A 196 3.90 7.16 4.33
N ALA A 197 4.47 6.22 3.57
CA ALA A 197 5.50 6.51 2.58
C ALA A 197 5.03 7.43 1.45
N LEU A 198 3.74 7.37 1.09
CA LEU A 198 3.15 8.17 0.02
C LEU A 198 2.59 9.50 0.50
N ASN A 199 1.80 9.46 1.58
CA ASN A 199 0.96 10.57 2.00
C ASN A 199 1.53 11.35 3.19
N GLY A 200 2.57 10.85 3.86
CA GLY A 200 3.21 11.53 4.99
C GLY A 200 2.42 11.46 6.30
N ASN A 201 1.35 10.66 6.34
CA ASN A 201 0.55 10.46 7.53
C ASN A 201 1.36 9.78 8.63
N LYS A 202 1.00 10.05 9.89
CA LYS A 202 1.52 9.33 11.05
C LYS A 202 0.51 8.27 11.45
N HIS A 203 0.99 7.05 11.68
CA HIS A 203 0.15 5.94 12.09
C HIS A 203 0.75 5.21 13.29
N ILE A 204 -0.11 4.65 14.13
CA ILE A 204 0.27 3.74 15.21
C ILE A 204 -0.48 2.45 14.96
N LEU A 205 0.26 1.38 14.73
CA LEU A 205 -0.26 0.03 14.57
C LEU A 205 -0.08 -0.71 15.88
N GLN A 206 -1.05 -1.53 16.26
CA GLN A 206 -0.89 -2.46 17.36
C GLN A 206 -1.49 -3.79 16.97
N ASP A 207 -0.64 -4.80 16.81
CA ASP A 207 -1.10 -6.12 16.40
C ASP A 207 -0.11 -7.22 16.77
N TYR A 208 -0.59 -8.46 16.78
CA TYR A 208 0.24 -9.64 16.97
C TYR A 208 1.13 -9.86 15.74
N SER A 209 2.42 -10.07 16.00
CA SER A 209 3.44 -10.49 15.04
C SER A 209 3.66 -11.99 15.18
N PRO A 210 3.28 -12.81 14.17
CA PRO A 210 3.57 -14.24 14.18
C PRO A 210 5.08 -14.53 14.19
N GLU A 211 5.88 -13.63 13.61
CA GLU A 211 7.31 -13.83 13.37
C GLU A 211 8.12 -13.85 14.66
N ILE A 212 7.71 -13.03 15.63
CA ILE A 212 8.36 -12.94 16.95
C ILE A 212 7.47 -13.46 18.08
N ASN A 213 6.26 -13.95 17.74
CA ASN A 213 5.25 -14.46 18.66
C ASN A 213 4.93 -13.48 19.82
N LYS A 214 4.78 -12.19 19.51
CA LYS A 214 4.47 -11.11 20.47
C LYS A 214 3.54 -10.08 19.85
N THR A 215 2.91 -9.26 20.70
CA THR A 215 2.20 -8.07 20.20
C THR A 215 3.22 -6.97 19.96
N LEU A 216 3.17 -6.34 18.78
CA LEU A 216 3.97 -5.19 18.43
C LEU A 216 3.10 -3.94 18.42
N THR A 217 3.63 -2.86 19.01
CA THR A 217 3.17 -1.51 18.72
C THR A 217 4.17 -0.84 17.79
N ILE A 218 3.73 -0.39 16.61
CA ILE A 218 4.58 0.15 15.55
C ILE A 218 4.18 1.60 15.28
N TYR A 219 5.09 2.52 15.56
CA TYR A 219 4.92 3.94 15.25
C TYR A 219 5.53 4.23 13.89
N CYS A 220 4.71 4.74 12.98
CA CYS A 220 5.09 4.95 11.59
C CYS A 220 5.02 6.45 11.25
N PHE A 221 6.06 6.97 10.60
CA PHE A 221 6.08 8.34 10.08
C PHE A 221 6.98 8.42 8.83
N GLN A 222 6.79 9.46 8.03
CA GLN A 222 7.52 9.64 6.77
C GLN A 222 8.78 10.50 7.00
N PRO A 223 10.01 9.94 6.93
CA PRO A 223 11.23 10.74 7.03
C PRO A 223 11.52 11.52 5.75
N ALA A 224 11.15 10.96 4.60
CA ALA A 224 11.20 11.57 3.27
C ALA A 224 10.15 10.91 2.37
N SER A 225 9.75 11.58 1.27
CA SER A 225 8.79 11.03 0.32
C SER A 225 9.28 9.67 -0.23
N GLY A 226 8.40 8.67 -0.25
CA GLY A 226 8.75 7.30 -0.64
C GLY A 226 9.28 6.41 0.50
N TYR A 227 9.47 6.94 1.72
CA TYR A 227 10.02 6.19 2.85
C TYR A 227 9.05 6.15 4.03
N CYS A 228 9.08 5.04 4.78
CA CYS A 228 8.41 4.89 6.06
C CYS A 228 9.46 4.57 7.13
N ALA A 229 9.52 5.37 8.18
CA ALA A 229 10.30 5.09 9.38
C ALA A 229 9.40 4.41 10.41
N CYS A 230 9.90 3.35 11.04
CA CYS A 230 9.14 2.53 11.98
C CYS A 230 9.91 2.41 13.30
N VAL A 231 9.22 2.65 14.43
CA VAL A 231 9.69 2.28 15.78
C VAL A 231 8.84 1.12 16.28
N LEU A 232 9.47 -0.01 16.62
CA LEU A 232 8.79 -1.23 17.04
C LEU A 232 8.96 -1.42 18.55
N ILE A 233 7.84 -1.60 19.26
CA ILE A 233 7.82 -1.87 20.70
C ILE A 233 7.10 -3.20 20.94
N PRO A 234 7.82 -4.27 21.29
CA PRO A 234 7.21 -5.53 21.68
C PRO A 234 6.61 -5.46 23.08
N SER A 235 5.42 -6.05 23.25
CA SER A 235 4.69 -6.20 24.51
C SER A 235 4.34 -7.66 24.78
#